data_AF-A0A0P4V4J9-F1
#
_entry.id   AF-A0A0P4V4J9-F1
#
_cell.length_a   1.000
_cell.length_b   1.000
_cell.length_c   1.000
_cell.angle_alpha   90.00
_cell.angle_beta   90.00
_cell.angle_gamma   90.00
#
_symmetry.space_group_name_H-M   'P 1'
#
loop_
_entity.id
_entity.type
_entity.pdbx_description
1 polymer ?
#
loop_
_entity_poly.entity_id
_entity_poly.type
_entity_poly.pdbx_seq_one_letter_code
_entity_poly.pdbx_strand_id
1 'polypeptide(L)'
;MPTDATFYIYSVTKSLLATAILHLVRKEILNLDAPAQYYLPELSLDPTITIRHLLSHTSGLSDYGEMPSYFNAVKTMPSIPWSRETFLDITLAQRLRFTPGTDWAYSNPGYLVLRYILERVTHLSLQQLLHQVIFAPLALQKTFVPKRVFEKTIKGVKKLSGYTL
;
A
#
# COMPACT_ATOMS: atom_id res chain seq x y z
N MET A 1 14.14 18.81 -15.72
CA MET A 1 14.57 18.09 -14.50
C MET A 1 15.90 17.43 -14.78
N PRO A 2 16.82 17.31 -13.81
CA PRO A 2 18.03 16.49 -13.96
C PRO A 2 17.66 15.05 -14.35
N THR A 3 18.46 14.41 -15.22
CA THR A 3 18.21 13.05 -15.70
C THR A 3 18.41 11.99 -14.61
N ASP A 4 19.08 12.35 -13.51
CA ASP A 4 19.41 11.47 -12.40
C ASP A 4 18.58 11.76 -11.13
N ALA A 5 17.56 12.61 -11.26
CA ALA A 5 16.66 12.97 -10.18
C ALA A 5 15.81 11.78 -9.70
N THR A 6 15.65 11.66 -8.38
CA THR A 6 14.70 10.71 -7.78
C THR A 6 13.28 11.29 -7.77
N PHE A 7 12.28 10.44 -7.99
CA PHE A 7 10.87 10.86 -8.03
C PHE A 7 9.98 9.77 -7.44
N TYR A 8 8.75 10.15 -7.08
CA TYR A 8 7.74 9.18 -6.66
C TYR A 8 7.24 8.41 -7.88
N ILE A 9 7.30 7.08 -7.78
CA ILE A 9 6.80 6.19 -8.84
C ILE A 9 5.33 5.82 -8.66
N TYR A 10 4.69 6.29 -7.59
CA TYR A 10 3.27 6.08 -7.28
C TYR A 10 2.84 4.62 -7.48
N SER A 11 1.80 4.37 -8.27
CA SER A 11 1.24 3.05 -8.50
C SER A 11 2.17 2.04 -9.17
N VAL A 12 3.32 2.45 -9.72
CA VAL A 12 4.36 1.49 -10.16
C VAL A 12 4.86 0.64 -8.97
N THR A 13 4.76 1.15 -7.74
CA THR A 13 5.03 0.38 -6.52
C THR A 13 4.23 -0.92 -6.44
N LYS A 14 3.03 -0.97 -7.02
CA LYS A 14 2.18 -2.17 -7.02
C LYS A 14 2.86 -3.36 -7.71
N SER A 15 3.58 -3.12 -8.81
CA SER A 15 4.35 -4.17 -9.48
C SER A 15 5.47 -4.73 -8.61
N LEU A 16 6.11 -3.89 -7.78
CA LEU A 16 7.13 -4.33 -6.82
C LEU A 16 6.50 -5.17 -5.70
N LEU A 17 5.34 -4.75 -5.18
CA LEU A 17 4.60 -5.52 -4.17
C LEU A 17 4.11 -6.86 -4.72
N ALA A 18 3.55 -6.87 -5.93
CA ALA A 18 3.12 -8.09 -6.61
C ALA A 18 4.29 -9.06 -6.81
N THR A 19 5.46 -8.54 -7.22
CA THR A 19 6.69 -9.35 -7.35
C THR A 19 7.10 -9.97 -6.01
N ALA A 20 7.08 -9.21 -4.92
CA ALA A 20 7.39 -9.72 -3.59
C ALA A 20 6.38 -10.80 -3.13
N ILE A 21 5.09 -10.60 -3.37
CA ILE A 21 4.05 -11.60 -3.08
C ILE A 21 4.32 -12.89 -3.87
N LEU A 22 4.50 -12.79 -5.19
CA LEU A 22 4.76 -13.96 -6.04
C LEU A 22 6.08 -14.66 -5.70
N HIS A 23 7.09 -13.93 -5.23
CA HIS A 23 8.32 -14.51 -4.71
C HIS A 23 8.05 -15.39 -3.48
N LEU A 24 7.21 -14.94 -2.54
CA LEU A 24 6.84 -15.71 -1.35
C LEU A 24 5.88 -16.85 -1.67
N VAL A 25 5.01 -16.70 -2.69
CA VAL A 25 4.18 -17.80 -3.22
C VAL A 25 5.06 -18.93 -3.78
N ARG A 26 6.08 -18.59 -4.57
CA ARG A 26 7.04 -19.57 -5.09
C ARG A 26 7.81 -20.29 -3.98
N LYS A 27 7.94 -19.67 -2.80
CA LYS A 27 8.54 -20.26 -1.60
C LYS A 27 7.54 -20.99 -0.70
N GLU A 28 6.28 -21.12 -1.14
CA GLU A 28 5.19 -21.76 -0.39
C GLU A 28 4.86 -21.08 0.96
N ILE A 29 5.33 -19.84 1.16
CA ILE A 29 5.03 -19.03 2.35
C ILE A 29 3.64 -18.38 2.22
N LEU A 30 3.24 -18.05 0.99
CA LEU A 30 1.93 -17.49 0.68
C LEU A 30 1.19 -18.39 -0.31
N ASN A 31 -0.14 -18.41 -0.24
CA ASN A 31 -1.01 -19.05 -1.21
C ASN A 31 -1.92 -17.99 -1.84
N LEU A 32 -1.92 -17.90 -3.18
CA LEU A 32 -2.74 -16.94 -3.92
C LEU A 32 -4.23 -17.12 -3.65
N ASP A 33 -4.68 -18.35 -3.41
CA ASP A 33 -6.09 -18.70 -3.25
C ASP A 33 -6.50 -18.80 -1.78
N ALA A 34 -5.58 -18.58 -0.85
CA ALA A 34 -5.92 -18.47 0.56
C ALA A 34 -6.65 -17.14 0.85
N PRO A 35 -7.66 -17.16 1.76
CA PRO A 35 -8.25 -15.93 2.29
C PRO A 35 -7.20 -14.99 2.84
N ALA A 36 -7.24 -13.71 2.48
CA ALA A 36 -6.31 -12.69 2.97
C ALA A 36 -6.38 -12.54 4.50
N GLN A 37 -7.58 -12.70 5.07
CA GLN A 37 -7.81 -12.68 6.53
C GLN A 37 -7.01 -13.74 7.29
N TYR A 38 -6.66 -14.87 6.64
CA TYR A 38 -5.82 -15.89 7.26
C TYR A 38 -4.46 -15.34 7.74
N TYR A 39 -3.89 -14.40 6.98
CA TYR A 39 -2.59 -13.79 7.30
C TYR A 39 -2.71 -12.58 8.23
N LEU A 40 -3.90 -11.97 8.30
CA LEU A 40 -4.19 -10.76 9.08
C LEU A 40 -5.51 -10.93 9.85
N PRO A 41 -5.57 -11.87 10.83
CA PRO A 41 -6.81 -12.19 11.54
C PRO A 41 -7.35 -11.02 12.36
N GLU A 42 -6.52 -10.05 12.69
CA GLU A 42 -6.91 -8.82 13.39
C GLU A 42 -7.70 -7.83 12.50
N LEU A 43 -7.69 -8.01 11.18
CA LEU A 43 -8.44 -7.16 10.27
C LEU A 43 -9.81 -7.78 9.97
N SER A 44 -10.84 -6.94 10.03
CA SER A 44 -12.21 -7.28 9.59
C SER A 44 -12.32 -7.33 8.07
N LEU A 45 -11.55 -8.21 7.43
CA LEU A 45 -11.64 -8.50 6.00
C LEU A 45 -12.73 -9.54 5.73
N ASP A 46 -13.43 -9.38 4.62
CA ASP A 46 -14.35 -10.42 4.13
C ASP A 46 -13.55 -11.72 3.86
N PRO A 47 -13.95 -12.87 4.45
CA PRO A 47 -13.19 -14.11 4.36
C PRO A 47 -13.16 -14.72 2.95
N THR A 48 -13.95 -14.21 2.01
CA THR A 48 -13.93 -14.64 0.60
C THR A 48 -12.89 -13.89 -0.25
N ILE A 49 -12.29 -12.81 0.28
CA ILE A 49 -11.22 -12.09 -0.40
C ILE A 49 -9.92 -12.88 -0.29
N THR A 50 -9.34 -13.28 -1.43
CA THR A 50 -8.06 -14.00 -1.51
C THR A 50 -6.90 -13.05 -1.84
N ILE A 51 -5.66 -13.53 -1.68
CA ILE A 51 -4.46 -12.79 -2.15
C ILE A 51 -4.56 -12.48 -3.64
N ARG A 52 -5.06 -13.43 -4.45
CA ARG A 52 -5.27 -13.27 -5.89
C ARG A 52 -6.20 -12.08 -6.17
N HIS A 53 -7.33 -12.00 -5.48
CA HIS A 53 -8.30 -10.91 -5.65
C HIS A 53 -7.69 -9.54 -5.34
N LEU A 54 -6.84 -9.44 -4.32
CA LEU A 54 -6.14 -8.20 -3.97
C LEU A 54 -5.16 -7.78 -5.08
N LEU A 55 -4.38 -8.73 -5.61
CA LEU A 55 -3.41 -8.47 -6.68
C LEU A 55 -4.08 -8.02 -7.98
N SER A 56 -5.20 -8.67 -8.35
CA SER A 56 -5.91 -8.44 -9.61
C SER A 56 -6.93 -7.30 -9.57
N HIS A 57 -7.11 -6.62 -8.44
CA HIS A 57 -8.14 -5.61 -8.24
C HIS A 57 -9.57 -6.14 -8.44
N THR A 58 -9.81 -7.39 -8.04
CA THR A 58 -11.13 -8.04 -8.11
C THR A 58 -11.66 -8.38 -6.71
N SER A 59 -11.18 -7.71 -5.66
CA SER A 59 -11.61 -7.94 -4.28
C SER A 59 -12.93 -7.25 -3.91
N GLY A 60 -13.40 -6.32 -4.73
CA GLY A 60 -14.57 -5.49 -4.40
C GLY A 60 -14.33 -4.44 -3.32
N LEU A 61 -13.11 -4.30 -2.78
CA LEU A 61 -12.80 -3.29 -1.77
C LEU A 61 -13.01 -1.87 -2.31
N SER A 62 -13.77 -1.06 -1.58
CA SER A 62 -13.96 0.36 -1.87
C SER A 62 -12.64 1.14 -1.78
N ASP A 63 -12.48 2.15 -2.63
CA ASP A 63 -11.28 3.00 -2.67
C ASP A 63 -11.59 4.39 -2.06
N TYR A 64 -10.55 5.09 -1.59
CA TYR A 64 -10.67 6.37 -0.88
C TYR A 64 -11.11 7.52 -1.80
N GLY A 65 -10.87 7.40 -3.11
CA GLY A 65 -11.09 8.47 -4.08
C GLY A 65 -12.55 8.91 -4.24
N GLU A 66 -13.50 8.08 -3.80
CA GLU A 66 -14.94 8.38 -3.86
C GLU A 66 -15.48 8.85 -2.49
N MET A 67 -14.64 8.92 -1.45
CA MET A 67 -15.09 9.12 -0.07
C MET A 67 -15.14 10.60 0.33
N PRO A 68 -16.30 11.11 0.81
CA PRO A 68 -16.41 12.49 1.32
C PRO A 68 -15.40 12.81 2.43
N SER A 69 -15.09 11.82 3.29
CA SER A 69 -14.09 11.97 4.35
C SER A 69 -12.69 12.26 3.80
N TYR A 70 -12.30 11.62 2.69
CA TYR A 70 -11.02 11.87 2.03
C TYR A 70 -10.97 13.28 1.45
N PHE A 71 -12.01 13.68 0.72
CA PHE A 71 -12.10 15.04 0.17
C PHE A 71 -12.04 16.10 1.28
N ASN A 72 -12.73 15.87 2.40
CA ASN A 72 -12.69 16.78 3.53
C ASN A 72 -11.28 16.86 4.15
N ALA A 73 -10.61 15.72 4.37
CA ALA A 73 -9.26 15.69 4.92
C ALA A 73 -8.24 16.43 4.05
N VAL A 74 -8.30 16.22 2.73
CA VAL A 74 -7.45 16.94 1.77
C VAL A 74 -7.74 18.44 1.79
N LYS A 75 -9.02 18.84 1.93
CA LYS A 75 -9.41 20.25 1.98
C LYS A 75 -8.97 20.95 3.27
N THR A 76 -9.10 20.29 4.42
CA THR A 76 -8.85 20.91 5.74
C THR A 76 -7.40 20.79 6.19
N MET A 77 -6.73 19.68 5.86
CA MET A 77 -5.38 19.36 6.31
C MET A 77 -4.53 18.78 5.16
N PRO A 78 -4.33 19.52 4.06
CA PRO A 78 -3.69 19.02 2.82
C PRO A 78 -2.25 18.49 3.02
N SER A 79 -1.56 18.95 4.06
CA SER A 79 -0.18 18.55 4.37
C SER A 79 -0.09 17.37 5.35
N ILE A 80 -1.22 16.90 5.88
CA ILE A 80 -1.27 15.82 6.87
C ILE A 80 -1.97 14.63 6.23
N PRO A 81 -1.22 13.67 5.67
CA PRO A 81 -1.84 12.47 5.10
C PRO A 81 -2.47 11.63 6.21
N TRP A 82 -3.50 10.86 5.86
CA TRP A 82 -3.98 9.79 6.74
C TRP A 82 -2.85 8.82 7.06
N SER A 83 -2.84 8.31 8.31
CA SER A 83 -2.01 7.16 8.66
C SER A 83 -2.48 5.94 7.85
N ARG A 84 -1.61 4.93 7.75
CA ARG A 84 -1.97 3.68 7.05
C ARG A 84 -3.15 3.00 7.73
N GLU A 85 -3.18 3.07 9.06
CA GLU A 85 -4.21 2.51 9.92
C GLU A 85 -5.55 3.21 9.68
N THR A 86 -5.59 4.54 9.75
CA THR A 86 -6.82 5.31 9.46
C THR A 86 -7.31 5.08 8.04
N PHE A 87 -6.42 5.03 7.06
CA PHE A 87 -6.76 4.75 5.67
C PHE A 87 -7.40 3.36 5.54
N LEU A 88 -6.81 2.35 6.17
CA LEU A 88 -7.29 0.97 6.12
C LEU A 88 -8.64 0.84 6.84
N ASP A 89 -8.76 1.37 8.06
CA ASP A 89 -9.99 1.31 8.85
C ASP A 89 -11.18 1.93 8.11
N ILE A 90 -10.99 3.13 7.55
CA ILE A 90 -12.04 3.85 6.80
C ILE A 90 -12.47 3.06 5.56
N THR A 91 -11.51 2.48 4.83
CA THR A 91 -11.79 1.81 3.55
C THR A 91 -12.34 0.40 3.74
N LEU A 92 -11.89 -0.34 4.76
CA LEU A 92 -12.42 -1.66 5.11
C LEU A 92 -13.79 -1.61 5.80
N ALA A 93 -14.14 -0.48 6.44
CA ALA A 93 -15.48 -0.29 7.00
C ALA A 93 -16.58 -0.11 5.93
N GLN A 94 -16.21 0.09 4.66
CA GLN A 94 -17.17 0.21 3.57
C GLN A 94 -17.69 -1.16 3.14
N ARG A 95 -18.91 -1.17 2.60
CA ARG A 95 -19.42 -2.36 1.90
C ARG A 95 -18.55 -2.64 0.67
N LEU A 96 -18.43 -3.91 0.31
CA LEU A 96 -17.83 -4.30 -0.95
C LEU A 96 -18.67 -3.74 -2.10
N ARG A 97 -17.99 -3.29 -3.15
CA ARG A 97 -18.61 -2.80 -4.40
C ARG A 97 -19.30 -3.93 -5.16
N PHE A 98 -18.75 -5.14 -5.04
CA PHE A 98 -19.21 -6.36 -5.69
C PHE A 98 -18.64 -7.58 -4.95
N THR A 99 -19.19 -8.76 -5.21
CA THR A 99 -18.70 -10.03 -4.66
C THR A 99 -17.26 -10.30 -5.15
N PRO A 100 -16.31 -10.68 -4.28
CA PRO A 100 -14.93 -10.92 -4.71
C PRO A 100 -14.84 -11.90 -5.88
N GLY A 101 -14.11 -11.51 -6.92
CA GLY A 101 -13.90 -12.28 -8.14
C GLY A 101 -14.94 -12.07 -9.24
N THR A 102 -16.06 -11.38 -8.99
CA THR A 102 -17.15 -11.26 -9.99
C THR A 102 -17.04 -10.01 -10.88
N ASP A 103 -16.20 -9.04 -10.52
CA ASP A 103 -16.00 -7.80 -11.27
C ASP A 103 -14.60 -7.21 -10.98
N TRP A 104 -14.30 -6.05 -11.57
CA TRP A 104 -13.02 -5.37 -11.44
C TRP A 104 -13.22 -3.91 -11.02
N ALA A 105 -12.48 -3.48 -10.00
CA ALA A 105 -12.32 -2.07 -9.66
C ALA A 105 -10.96 -1.85 -9.01
N TYR A 106 -10.23 -0.86 -9.53
CA TYR A 106 -8.95 -0.47 -8.98
C TYR A 106 -9.06 -0.20 -7.47
N SER A 107 -8.14 -0.79 -6.70
CA SER A 107 -8.17 -0.71 -5.23
C SER A 107 -6.78 -0.51 -4.65
N ASN A 108 -6.54 0.70 -4.14
CA ASN A 108 -5.36 1.03 -3.34
C ASN A 108 -5.40 0.35 -1.96
N PRO A 109 -6.54 0.27 -1.24
CA PRO A 109 -6.63 -0.50 0.00
C PRO A 109 -6.23 -1.96 -0.17
N GLY A 110 -6.57 -2.59 -1.29
CA GLY A 110 -6.14 -3.96 -1.55
C GLY A 110 -4.62 -4.14 -1.55
N TYR A 111 -3.88 -3.18 -2.10
CA TYR A 111 -2.41 -3.20 -2.07
C TYR A 111 -1.82 -2.80 -0.72
N LEU A 112 -2.53 -2.03 0.09
CA LEU A 112 -2.12 -1.79 1.47
C LEU A 112 -2.28 -3.06 2.32
N VAL A 113 -3.36 -3.83 2.14
CA VAL A 113 -3.52 -5.15 2.75
C VAL A 113 -2.36 -6.08 2.35
N LEU A 114 -2.02 -6.15 1.05
CA LEU A 114 -0.87 -6.94 0.59
C LEU A 114 0.45 -6.53 1.26
N ARG A 115 0.67 -5.22 1.46
CA ARG A 115 1.83 -4.74 2.22
C ARG A 115 1.83 -5.26 3.66
N TYR A 116 0.71 -5.19 4.37
CA TYR A 116 0.61 -5.70 5.73
C TYR A 116 0.85 -7.21 5.79
N ILE A 117 0.34 -7.98 4.81
CA ILE A 117 0.63 -9.42 4.68
C ILE A 117 2.14 -9.65 4.55
N LEU A 118 2.81 -8.93 3.64
CA LEU A 118 4.25 -9.04 3.43
C LEU A 118 5.04 -8.74 4.73
N GLU A 119 4.73 -7.63 5.40
CA GLU A 119 5.40 -7.23 6.65
C GLU A 119 5.15 -8.27 7.76
N ARG A 120 3.92 -8.83 7.84
CA ARG A 120 3.54 -9.85 8.83
C ARG A 120 4.27 -11.17 8.65
N VAL A 121 4.25 -11.75 7.44
CA VAL A 121 4.77 -13.11 7.22
C VAL A 121 6.30 -13.15 7.16
N THR A 122 6.95 -12.01 6.91
CA THR A 122 8.41 -11.92 6.82
C THR A 122 9.06 -11.33 8.07
N HIS A 123 8.29 -10.64 8.91
CA HIS A 123 8.80 -9.82 10.01
C HIS A 123 9.80 -8.72 9.55
N LEU A 124 9.77 -8.35 8.28
CA LEU A 124 10.61 -7.30 7.70
C LEU A 124 9.78 -6.05 7.41
N SER A 125 10.39 -4.87 7.54
CA SER A 125 9.81 -3.67 6.95
C SER A 125 9.76 -3.80 5.42
N LEU A 126 8.83 -3.09 4.77
CA LEU A 126 8.73 -3.12 3.32
C LEU A 126 10.06 -2.75 2.62
N GLN A 127 10.83 -1.79 3.16
CA GLN A 127 12.14 -1.44 2.62
C GLN A 127 13.12 -2.63 2.65
N GLN A 128 13.21 -3.32 3.78
CA GLN A 128 14.11 -4.47 3.94
C GLN A 128 13.73 -5.61 3.00
N LEU A 129 12.43 -5.91 2.92
CA LEU A 129 11.93 -6.97 2.04
C LEU A 129 12.19 -6.65 0.57
N LEU A 130 11.81 -5.46 0.09
CA LEU A 130 12.04 -5.09 -1.31
C LEU A 130 13.53 -4.99 -1.63
N HIS A 131 14.36 -4.58 -0.67
CA HIS A 131 15.81 -4.59 -0.85
C HIS A 131 16.34 -6.01 -1.03
N GLN A 132 15.92 -6.95 -0.19
CA GLN A 132 16.34 -8.36 -0.26
C GLN A 132 15.86 -9.05 -1.55
N VAL A 133 14.61 -8.81 -1.96
CA VAL A 133 13.97 -9.56 -3.05
C VAL A 133 14.20 -8.91 -4.41
N ILE A 134 14.36 -7.58 -4.48
CA ILE A 134 14.36 -6.83 -5.74
C ILE A 134 15.58 -5.90 -5.86
N PHE A 135 15.78 -4.98 -4.91
CA PHE A 135 16.74 -3.89 -5.14
C PHE A 135 18.19 -4.36 -5.15
N ALA A 136 18.61 -5.20 -4.19
CA ALA A 136 19.98 -5.70 -4.15
C ALA A 136 20.29 -6.67 -5.30
N PRO A 137 19.44 -7.68 -5.62
CA PRO A 137 19.69 -8.57 -6.75
C PRO A 137 19.78 -7.88 -8.11
N LEU A 138 19.08 -6.75 -8.28
CA LEU A 138 19.06 -5.96 -9.52
C LEU A 138 19.96 -4.71 -9.47
N ALA A 139 20.76 -4.54 -8.41
CA ALA A 139 21.63 -3.39 -8.18
C ALA A 139 20.91 -2.02 -8.31
N LEU A 140 19.66 -1.92 -7.84
CA LEU A 140 18.87 -0.68 -7.86
C LEU A 140 19.27 0.27 -6.72
N GLN A 141 20.35 1.02 -6.92
CA GLN A 141 20.96 1.86 -5.88
C GLN A 141 20.20 3.16 -5.56
N LYS A 142 19.36 3.65 -6.49
CA LYS A 142 18.57 4.88 -6.32
C LYS A 142 17.08 4.62 -6.07
N THR A 143 16.73 3.43 -5.59
CA THR A 143 15.35 3.02 -5.31
C THR A 143 15.18 2.72 -3.83
N PHE A 144 14.22 3.38 -3.18
CA PHE A 144 13.95 3.22 -1.75
C PHE A 144 12.48 3.53 -1.44
N VAL A 145 12.00 2.98 -0.34
CA VAL A 145 10.70 3.27 0.28
C VAL A 145 10.88 4.51 1.17
N PRO A 146 10.22 5.63 0.87
CA PRO A 146 10.38 6.85 1.64
C PRO A 146 9.78 6.68 3.06
N LYS A 147 10.51 7.11 4.09
CA LYS A 147 10.02 7.12 5.49
C LYS A 147 9.04 8.27 5.75
N ARG A 148 9.13 9.34 4.97
CA ARG A 148 8.25 10.50 4.98
C ARG A 148 8.05 10.94 3.54
N VAL A 149 6.86 11.44 3.22
CA VAL A 149 6.69 12.17 1.96
C VAL A 149 7.59 13.40 2.05
N PHE A 150 8.59 13.50 1.17
CA PHE A 150 9.33 14.74 0.93
C PHE A 150 8.33 15.88 0.84
N GLU A 151 8.33 16.75 1.85
CA GLU A 151 7.78 18.08 1.68
C GLU A 151 8.57 18.71 0.54
N LYS A 152 7.86 19.12 -0.52
CA LYS A 152 8.42 20.05 -1.48
C LYS A 152 8.85 21.26 -0.64
N THR A 153 10.13 21.40 -0.37
CA THR A 153 10.67 22.71 0.00
C THR A 153 10.58 23.55 -1.27
N ILE A 154 9.40 24.13 -1.50
CA ILE A 154 9.30 25.29 -2.39
C ILE A 154 10.15 26.35 -1.69
N LYS A 155 11.31 26.68 -2.27
CA LYS A 155 12.13 27.79 -1.79
C LYS A 155 11.21 29.02 -1.65
N GLY A 156 10.93 29.44 -0.41
CA GLY A 156 10.12 30.63 -0.13
C GLY A 156 8.99 30.47 0.88
N VAL A 157 8.58 29.26 1.29
CA VAL A 157 7.53 29.11 2.31
C VAL A 157 8.16 28.83 3.68
N LYS A 158 7.92 29.75 4.63
CA LYS A 158 8.39 29.66 6.01
C LYS A 158 7.92 28.35 6.66
N LYS A 159 8.87 27.67 7.29
CA LYS A 159 8.69 26.55 8.23
C LYS A 159 7.63 26.94 9.28
N LEU A 160 6.55 26.18 9.38
CA LEU A 160 5.77 26.14 10.63
C LEU A 160 6.30 24.95 11.43
N SER A 161 7.04 25.30 12.48
CA SER A 161 7.53 24.39 13.50
C SER A 161 6.38 23.69 14.22
N GLY A 162 6.52 22.40 14.51
CA GLY A 162 5.70 21.76 15.54
C GLY A 162 5.86 20.26 15.61
N TYR A 163 6.53 19.82 16.67
CA TYR A 163 6.49 18.51 17.33
C TYR A 163 7.55 17.46 16.96
N THR A 164 8.40 17.27 17.97
CA THR A 164 9.29 16.14 18.23
C THR A 164 8.52 15.12 19.07
N LEU A 165 8.38 13.89 18.56
CA LEU A 165 8.80 12.60 19.13
C LEU A 165 8.30 11.49 18.19
#